data_AF-A0A442TKA3-F1
#
_entry.id   AF-A0A442TKA3-F1
#
_cell.length_a   1.000
_cell.length_b   1.000
_cell.length_c   1.000
_cell.angle_alpha   90.00
_cell.angle_beta   90.00
_cell.angle_gamma   90.00
#
_symmetry.space_group_name_H-M   'P 1'
#
loop_
_entity.id
_entity.type
_entity.pdbx_description
1 polymer ?
#
loop_
_entity_poly.entity_id
_entity_poly.type
_entity_poly.pdbx_seq_one_letter_code
_entity_poly.pdbx_strand_id
1 'polypeptide(L)'
;MQPSRIYSAAFSNQSLTAKNNGDETITLTVSGKLDNMFMTVANFPTMDLGVSSTAQYRLRKINAPCVLALHPSASDALVLDSNAKINAADCRVHSNSSSSRGIEAKSNSLVSADSICVVGSAAGGASHYSPAPEVGCPVLADPLATVPAPVVPNCDFSNKVYDNKTVTIDPGVHCGGISILNNSVVTFRPGIYFVKDGKFFVDSNAKVQRDGVGFYLTGNNATLHFTSNTRIDFTAPSTGALAGILFFEDRSAPVERLHYFDSNSITRETGSMYLSRGIFSTDSNSTIAANSAFTNVIARKVWIKSDASLTLNADYGATTVPNVAVYYEGVGSRMAGKVNLALPMRNRRMT
;
A
#
# COMPACT_ATOMS: atom_id res chain seq x y z
N MET A 1 -44.16 16.78 -28.57
CA MET A 1 -42.99 16.97 -27.67
C MET A 1 -42.91 18.45 -27.33
N GLN A 2 -43.13 18.85 -26.07
CA GLN A 2 -42.92 20.24 -25.65
C GLN A 2 -41.41 20.50 -25.55
N PRO A 3 -40.91 21.64 -26.07
CA PRO A 3 -39.49 21.99 -25.95
C PRO A 3 -39.18 22.33 -24.49
N SER A 4 -38.07 21.80 -23.99
CA SER A 4 -37.48 22.19 -22.70
C SER A 4 -37.13 23.68 -22.72
N ARG A 5 -37.84 24.48 -21.91
CA ARG A 5 -37.48 25.88 -21.68
C ARG A 5 -36.46 25.96 -20.56
N ILE A 6 -35.30 26.53 -20.85
CA ILE A 6 -34.31 26.91 -19.83
C ILE A 6 -34.70 28.31 -19.33
N TYR A 7 -34.97 28.42 -18.04
CA TYR A 7 -35.18 29.71 -17.37
C TYR A 7 -33.89 30.10 -16.65
N SER A 8 -33.30 31.23 -17.00
CA SER A 8 -32.18 31.84 -16.27
C SER A 8 -32.72 32.93 -15.34
N ALA A 9 -32.36 32.86 -14.07
CA ALA A 9 -32.63 33.90 -13.07
C ALA A 9 -31.29 34.38 -12.49
N ALA A 10 -31.18 35.66 -12.14
CA ALA A 10 -30.02 36.19 -11.43
C ALA A 10 -30.08 35.76 -9.95
N PHE A 11 -28.97 35.24 -9.43
CA PHE A 11 -28.84 34.78 -8.05
C PHE A 11 -27.91 35.69 -7.27
N SER A 12 -28.34 36.15 -6.10
CA SER A 12 -27.51 36.91 -5.15
C SER A 12 -27.19 36.05 -3.91
N ASN A 13 -26.03 36.28 -3.28
CA ASN A 13 -25.59 35.62 -2.04
C ASN A 13 -25.63 34.07 -2.07
N GLN A 14 -24.92 33.46 -3.01
CA GLN A 14 -24.81 32.01 -3.08
C GLN A 14 -23.82 31.45 -2.04
N SER A 15 -24.18 30.34 -1.40
CA SER A 15 -23.30 29.56 -0.54
C SER A 15 -23.29 28.09 -0.96
N LEU A 16 -22.09 27.52 -1.13
CA LEU A 16 -21.89 26.09 -1.31
C LEU A 16 -21.39 25.49 0.01
N THR A 17 -22.16 24.56 0.56
CA THR A 17 -21.79 23.85 1.80
C THR A 17 -21.68 22.37 1.52
N ALA A 18 -20.53 21.77 1.81
CA ALA A 18 -20.35 20.33 1.83
C ALA A 18 -20.44 19.84 3.28
N LYS A 19 -21.31 18.85 3.53
CA LYS A 19 -21.46 18.21 4.84
C LYS A 19 -21.19 16.72 4.70
N ASN A 20 -20.25 16.22 5.49
CA ASN A 20 -20.11 14.79 5.75
C ASN A 20 -21.12 14.42 6.85
N ASN A 21 -22.04 13.50 6.56
CA ASN A 21 -23.12 13.15 7.48
C ASN A 21 -22.77 11.99 8.43
N GLY A 22 -21.58 11.40 8.31
CA GLY A 22 -21.09 10.35 9.21
C GLY A 22 -21.66 8.95 8.95
N ASP A 23 -22.55 8.81 7.97
CA ASP A 23 -23.24 7.59 7.57
C ASP A 23 -22.84 7.16 6.15
N GLU A 24 -21.56 7.33 5.78
CA GLU A 24 -21.09 7.07 4.41
C GLU A 24 -21.76 7.98 3.35
N THR A 25 -22.29 9.14 3.75
CA THR A 25 -22.89 10.10 2.81
C THR A 25 -22.29 11.50 2.90
N ILE A 26 -22.19 12.15 1.75
CA ILE A 26 -21.79 13.56 1.60
C ILE A 26 -22.94 14.31 0.96
N THR A 27 -23.44 15.35 1.62
CA THR A 27 -24.44 16.26 1.06
C THR A 27 -23.78 17.55 0.63
N LEU A 28 -23.93 17.90 -0.65
CA LEU A 28 -23.63 19.21 -1.19
C LEU A 28 -24.93 20.02 -1.19
N THR A 29 -24.92 21.19 -0.55
CA THR A 29 -26.05 22.12 -0.57
C THR A 29 -25.60 23.42 -1.22
N VAL A 30 -26.30 23.80 -2.29
CA VAL A 30 -26.21 25.13 -2.88
C VAL A 30 -27.42 25.91 -2.40
N SER A 31 -27.18 27.00 -1.68
CA SER A 31 -28.24 27.93 -1.27
C SER A 31 -28.01 29.30 -1.89
N GLY A 32 -29.07 30.03 -2.18
CA GLY A 32 -28.99 31.39 -2.71
C GLY A 32 -30.33 32.10 -2.59
N LYS A 33 -30.32 33.41 -2.79
CA LYS A 33 -31.55 34.22 -2.80
C LYS A 33 -31.95 34.53 -4.23
N LEU A 34 -33.23 34.29 -4.53
CA LEU A 34 -33.89 34.72 -5.75
C LEU A 34 -34.56 36.08 -5.49
N ASP A 35 -34.20 37.08 -6.29
CA ASP A 35 -34.80 38.40 -6.20
C ASP A 35 -36.21 38.38 -6.80
N ASN A 36 -37.21 38.77 -6.03
CA ASN A 36 -38.60 38.73 -6.45
C ASN A 36 -39.00 40.07 -7.11
N MET A 37 -39.08 40.11 -8.44
CA MET A 37 -39.47 41.35 -9.14
C MET A 37 -40.91 41.81 -8.87
N PHE A 38 -41.81 40.88 -8.50
CA PHE A 38 -43.25 41.16 -8.36
C PHE A 38 -43.76 41.21 -6.90
N MET A 39 -42.97 40.74 -5.93
CA MET A 39 -43.37 40.67 -4.51
C MET A 39 -42.67 41.71 -3.62
N THR A 40 -41.86 42.58 -4.20
CA THR A 40 -41.26 43.75 -3.55
C THR A 40 -42.32 44.70 -2.97
N VAL A 41 -43.46 44.86 -3.64
CA VAL A 41 -44.59 45.69 -3.18
C VAL A 41 -45.26 45.13 -1.91
N ALA A 42 -45.15 43.82 -1.67
CA ALA A 42 -45.67 43.14 -0.48
C ALA A 42 -44.60 42.96 0.63
N ASN A 43 -43.46 43.65 0.52
CA ASN A 43 -42.32 43.57 1.44
C ASN A 43 -41.64 42.18 1.52
N PHE A 44 -41.69 41.39 0.44
CA PHE A 44 -40.94 40.13 0.28
C PHE A 44 -39.93 40.23 -0.89
N PRO A 45 -38.82 40.97 -0.71
CA PRO A 45 -37.90 41.30 -1.79
C PRO A 45 -37.10 40.10 -2.32
N THR A 46 -36.93 39.06 -1.51
CA THR A 46 -36.14 37.87 -1.87
C THR A 46 -36.82 36.58 -1.41
N MET A 47 -36.58 35.48 -2.13
CA MET A 47 -36.98 34.12 -1.73
C MET A 47 -35.73 33.25 -1.57
N ASP A 48 -35.66 32.46 -0.50
CA ASP A 48 -34.56 31.53 -0.28
C ASP A 48 -34.72 30.29 -1.17
N LEU A 49 -33.69 29.94 -1.94
CA LEU A 49 -33.60 28.73 -2.73
C LEU A 49 -32.49 27.85 -2.16
N GLY A 50 -32.79 26.56 -1.95
CA GLY A 50 -31.80 25.56 -1.58
C GLY A 50 -31.96 24.32 -2.47
N VAL A 51 -30.86 23.89 -3.09
CA VAL A 51 -30.78 22.60 -3.78
C VAL A 51 -29.68 21.79 -3.11
N SER A 52 -30.00 20.56 -2.72
CA SER A 52 -29.03 19.63 -2.18
C SER A 52 -28.90 18.39 -3.06
N SER A 53 -27.67 17.91 -3.22
CA SER A 53 -27.35 16.62 -3.80
C SER A 53 -26.58 15.80 -2.78
N THR A 54 -27.04 14.57 -2.51
CA THR A 54 -26.37 13.65 -1.58
C THR A 54 -25.75 12.50 -2.36
N ALA A 55 -24.45 12.30 -2.18
CA ALA A 55 -23.73 11.14 -2.67
C ALA A 55 -23.53 10.15 -1.52
N GLN A 56 -23.77 8.86 -1.77
CA GLN A 56 -23.40 7.79 -0.85
C GLN A 56 -22.11 7.14 -1.32
N TYR A 57 -21.12 6.99 -0.44
CA TYR A 57 -19.86 6.33 -0.73
C TYR A 57 -19.70 5.18 0.25
N ARG A 58 -19.76 3.94 -0.23
CA ARG A 58 -19.45 2.80 0.64
C ARG A 58 -17.95 2.58 0.58
N LEU A 59 -17.26 2.63 1.72
CA LEU A 59 -15.87 2.19 1.79
C LEU A 59 -15.86 0.77 2.33
N ARG A 60 -15.65 -0.21 1.45
CA ARG A 60 -15.23 -1.52 1.95
C ARG A 60 -13.76 -1.38 2.34
N LYS A 61 -13.48 -1.46 3.64
CA LYS A 61 -12.11 -1.74 4.12
C LYS A 61 -11.77 -3.12 3.57
N ILE A 62 -11.01 -3.15 2.48
CA ILE A 62 -10.48 -4.40 1.96
C ILE A 62 -9.23 -4.70 2.76
N ASN A 63 -9.02 -5.98 3.07
CA ASN A 63 -7.78 -6.45 3.66
C ASN A 63 -6.63 -5.94 2.78
N ALA A 64 -5.77 -5.12 3.37
CA ALA A 64 -4.56 -4.59 2.73
C ALA A 64 -3.83 -5.73 1.99
N PRO A 65 -3.29 -5.49 0.78
CA PRO A 65 -2.50 -6.52 0.13
C PRO A 65 -1.31 -6.88 1.03
N CYS A 66 -1.20 -8.15 1.39
CA CYS A 66 0.02 -8.67 2.00
C CYS A 66 1.13 -8.79 0.97
N VAL A 67 0.77 -9.06 -0.29
CA VAL A 67 1.67 -8.97 -1.43
C VAL A 67 1.03 -8.12 -2.51
N LEU A 68 1.78 -7.14 -3.00
CA LEU A 68 1.45 -6.35 -4.18
C LEU A 68 2.65 -6.32 -5.14
N ALA A 69 2.53 -7.02 -6.27
CA ALA A 69 3.46 -6.88 -7.38
C ALA A 69 3.02 -5.72 -8.29
N LEU A 70 3.82 -4.66 -8.34
CA LEU A 70 3.46 -3.39 -8.99
C LEU A 70 3.66 -3.36 -10.50
N HIS A 71 4.45 -4.26 -11.08
CA HIS A 71 4.80 -4.18 -12.50
C HIS A 71 3.57 -4.32 -13.42
N PRO A 72 3.31 -3.39 -14.36
CA PRO A 72 2.04 -3.31 -15.09
C PRO A 72 1.81 -4.39 -16.17
N SER A 73 2.88 -5.01 -16.69
CA SER A 73 2.78 -5.95 -17.82
C SER A 73 3.79 -7.11 -17.80
N ALA A 74 4.53 -7.30 -16.70
CA ALA A 74 5.60 -8.29 -16.64
C ALA A 74 5.02 -9.70 -16.58
N SER A 75 5.55 -10.62 -17.39
CA SER A 75 5.19 -12.05 -17.32
C SER A 75 5.81 -12.79 -16.14
N ASP A 76 6.59 -12.08 -15.33
CA ASP A 76 7.31 -12.55 -14.16
C ASP A 76 7.08 -11.58 -12.98
N ALA A 77 5.90 -10.93 -12.92
CA ALA A 77 5.59 -9.96 -11.88
C ALA A 77 5.51 -10.60 -10.49
N LEU A 78 4.89 -11.78 -10.38
CA LEU A 78 4.87 -12.59 -9.18
C LEU A 78 5.11 -14.05 -9.58
N VAL A 79 6.23 -14.63 -9.15
CA VAL A 79 6.63 -15.99 -9.53
C VAL A 79 6.94 -16.82 -8.30
N LEU A 80 6.36 -18.02 -8.24
CA LEU A 80 6.74 -19.07 -7.29
C LEU A 80 7.26 -20.30 -8.06
N ASP A 81 8.34 -20.91 -7.56
CA ASP A 81 8.90 -22.13 -8.15
C ASP A 81 9.50 -23.06 -7.08
N SER A 82 9.81 -24.30 -7.46
CA SER A 82 10.57 -25.27 -6.66
C SER A 82 10.03 -25.52 -5.24
N ASN A 83 8.71 -25.71 -5.10
CA ASN A 83 7.98 -25.93 -3.83
C ASN A 83 7.78 -24.69 -2.94
N ALA A 84 8.11 -23.50 -3.45
CA ALA A 84 7.90 -22.24 -2.75
C ALA A 84 6.44 -22.03 -2.31
N LYS A 85 6.25 -21.33 -1.19
CA LYS A 85 4.92 -21.05 -0.64
C LYS A 85 4.74 -19.59 -0.28
N ILE A 86 3.53 -19.08 -0.53
CA ILE A 86 2.99 -17.89 0.13
C ILE A 86 1.83 -18.35 1.00
N ASN A 87 1.85 -17.99 2.28
CA ASN A 87 0.76 -18.19 3.22
C ASN A 87 0.27 -16.83 3.72
N ALA A 88 -0.86 -16.36 3.19
CA ALA A 88 -1.45 -15.05 3.44
C ALA A 88 -2.94 -15.18 3.82
N ALA A 89 -3.23 -16.04 4.79
CA ALA A 89 -4.58 -16.53 5.09
C ALA A 89 -5.62 -15.43 5.36
N ASP A 90 -5.18 -14.28 5.87
CA ASP A 90 -6.05 -13.18 6.31
C ASP A 90 -5.96 -11.94 5.39
N CYS A 91 -5.34 -12.07 4.21
CA CYS A 91 -5.09 -10.93 3.34
C CYS A 91 -4.95 -11.29 1.86
N ARG A 92 -4.97 -10.25 1.02
CA ARG A 92 -4.93 -10.38 -0.44
C ARG A 92 -3.51 -10.53 -0.97
N VAL A 93 -3.33 -11.41 -1.96
CA VAL A 93 -2.19 -11.40 -2.89
C VAL A 93 -2.63 -10.77 -4.20
N HIS A 94 -1.94 -9.73 -4.64
CA HIS A 94 -2.32 -8.95 -5.83
C HIS A 94 -1.16 -8.76 -6.81
N SER A 95 -1.44 -8.89 -8.10
CA SER A 95 -0.50 -8.54 -9.18
C SER A 95 -1.13 -7.57 -10.16
N ASN A 96 -0.48 -6.42 -10.34
CA ASN A 96 -0.89 -5.39 -11.30
C ASN A 96 -0.56 -5.76 -12.75
N SER A 97 0.08 -6.90 -12.99
CA SER A 97 0.50 -7.27 -14.33
C SER A 97 -0.67 -7.72 -15.19
N SER A 98 -0.84 -7.06 -16.32
CA SER A 98 -1.76 -7.41 -17.42
C SER A 98 -1.32 -8.63 -18.25
N SER A 99 -0.18 -9.24 -17.93
CA SER A 99 0.32 -10.42 -18.64
C SER A 99 -0.55 -11.65 -18.41
N SER A 100 -0.57 -12.58 -19.36
CA SER A 100 -1.15 -13.93 -19.19
C SER A 100 -0.42 -14.76 -18.11
N ARG A 101 0.76 -14.31 -17.69
CA ARG A 101 1.56 -14.85 -16.58
C ARG A 101 1.81 -13.78 -15.53
N GLY A 102 0.77 -13.01 -15.19
CA GLY A 102 0.87 -11.94 -14.18
C GLY A 102 1.13 -12.49 -12.77
N ILE A 103 0.66 -13.71 -12.50
CA ILE A 103 1.10 -14.58 -11.42
C ILE A 103 1.47 -15.92 -12.04
N GLU A 104 2.62 -16.51 -11.69
CA GLU A 104 3.05 -17.80 -12.20
C GLU A 104 3.54 -18.69 -11.04
N ALA A 105 2.84 -19.78 -10.77
CA ALA A 105 3.22 -20.77 -9.77
C ALA A 105 3.60 -22.08 -10.49
N LYS A 106 4.84 -22.53 -10.30
CA LYS A 106 5.46 -23.68 -10.99
C LYS A 106 5.74 -24.84 -10.03
N SER A 107 6.13 -25.98 -10.58
CA SER A 107 6.60 -27.15 -9.81
C SER A 107 5.55 -27.56 -8.76
N ASN A 108 5.88 -27.71 -7.47
CA ASN A 108 4.88 -27.92 -6.40
C ASN A 108 4.65 -26.67 -5.54
N SER A 109 4.86 -25.47 -6.10
CA SER A 109 4.62 -24.24 -5.35
C SER A 109 3.14 -24.00 -5.07
N LEU A 110 2.85 -23.19 -4.04
CA LEU A 110 1.49 -22.89 -3.59
C LEU A 110 1.36 -21.43 -3.16
N VAL A 111 0.36 -20.73 -3.70
CA VAL A 111 -0.13 -19.47 -3.17
C VAL A 111 -1.42 -19.75 -2.40
N SER A 112 -1.38 -19.59 -1.08
CA SER A 112 -2.53 -19.69 -0.19
C SER A 112 -2.84 -18.32 0.40
N ALA A 113 -4.04 -17.79 0.21
CA ALA A 113 -4.42 -16.46 0.67
C ALA A 113 -5.93 -16.32 0.95
N ASP A 114 -6.37 -15.22 1.58
CA ASP A 114 -7.80 -14.88 1.69
C ASP A 114 -8.40 -14.63 0.29
N SER A 115 -7.67 -13.90 -0.55
CA SER A 115 -8.00 -13.70 -1.95
C SER A 115 -6.74 -13.55 -2.81
N ILE A 116 -6.80 -14.03 -4.05
CA ILE A 116 -5.73 -13.90 -5.04
C ILE A 116 -6.32 -13.18 -6.24
N CYS A 117 -5.70 -12.10 -6.68
CA CYS A 117 -6.27 -11.21 -7.69
C CYS A 117 -5.17 -10.73 -8.65
N VAL A 118 -5.42 -10.84 -9.95
CA VAL A 118 -4.46 -10.51 -11.01
C VAL A 118 -5.16 -9.71 -12.11
N VAL A 119 -4.52 -8.62 -12.55
CA VAL A 119 -5.05 -7.78 -13.64
C VAL A 119 -5.12 -8.55 -14.96
N GLY A 120 -4.06 -9.28 -15.30
CA GLY A 120 -3.99 -10.17 -16.46
C GLY A 120 -4.54 -11.56 -16.12
N SER A 121 -3.66 -12.57 -16.14
CA SER A 121 -4.01 -13.95 -15.80
C SER A 121 -2.96 -14.61 -14.92
N ALA A 122 -3.35 -15.71 -14.26
CA ALA A 122 -2.46 -16.58 -13.53
C ALA A 122 -2.11 -17.82 -14.37
N ALA A 123 -0.86 -18.28 -14.29
CA ALA A 123 -0.35 -19.46 -14.98
C ALA A 123 0.11 -20.53 -13.99
N GLY A 124 -0.08 -21.80 -14.34
CA GLY A 124 0.14 -22.96 -13.45
C GLY A 124 -1.13 -23.80 -13.30
N GLY A 125 -0.98 -25.03 -12.79
CA GLY A 125 -2.11 -25.88 -12.42
C GLY A 125 -2.97 -25.31 -11.28
N ALA A 126 -4.24 -25.69 -11.25
CA ALA A 126 -5.21 -25.21 -10.24
C ALA A 126 -4.80 -25.54 -8.80
N SER A 127 -4.04 -26.62 -8.59
CA SER A 127 -3.51 -27.02 -7.27
C SER A 127 -2.45 -26.08 -6.70
N HIS A 128 -1.90 -25.15 -7.49
CA HIS A 128 -0.93 -24.16 -6.99
C HIS A 128 -1.59 -22.94 -6.33
N TYR A 129 -2.92 -22.90 -6.28
CA TYR A 129 -3.65 -21.73 -5.82
C TYR A 129 -4.79 -22.12 -4.88
N SER A 130 -4.90 -21.41 -3.75
CA SER A 130 -5.98 -21.57 -2.78
C SER A 130 -6.34 -20.21 -2.17
N PRO A 131 -7.46 -19.56 -2.58
CA PRO A 131 -8.44 -19.99 -3.59
C PRO A 131 -7.90 -19.86 -5.02
N ALA A 132 -8.72 -20.21 -6.02
CA ALA A 132 -8.39 -19.94 -7.43
C ALA A 132 -8.23 -18.42 -7.67
N PRO A 133 -7.26 -17.97 -8.49
CA PRO A 133 -7.05 -16.54 -8.74
C PRO A 133 -8.22 -15.89 -9.49
N GLU A 134 -8.66 -14.72 -9.01
CA GLU A 134 -9.54 -13.82 -9.75
C GLU A 134 -8.75 -13.09 -10.83
N VAL A 135 -9.20 -13.18 -12.08
CA VAL A 135 -8.54 -12.58 -13.25
C VAL A 135 -9.31 -11.34 -13.72
N GLY A 136 -8.63 -10.41 -14.40
CA GLY A 136 -9.27 -9.18 -14.89
C GLY A 136 -9.53 -8.16 -13.78
N CYS A 137 -8.80 -8.26 -12.66
CA CYS A 137 -8.92 -7.32 -11.56
C CYS A 137 -8.55 -5.88 -11.98
N PRO A 138 -9.09 -4.85 -11.30
CA PRO A 138 -8.60 -3.48 -11.47
C PRO A 138 -7.15 -3.37 -10.98
N VAL A 139 -6.38 -2.49 -11.61
CA VAL A 139 -5.02 -2.14 -11.15
C VAL A 139 -5.11 -1.56 -9.74
N LEU A 140 -4.36 -2.12 -8.81
CA LEU A 140 -4.23 -1.60 -7.46
C LEU A 140 -3.16 -0.51 -7.44
N ALA A 141 -3.57 0.73 -7.14
CA ALA A 141 -2.62 1.82 -6.98
C ALA A 141 -1.61 1.50 -5.86
N ASP A 142 -0.37 1.94 -6.00
CA ASP A 142 0.65 1.80 -4.97
C ASP A 142 0.21 2.56 -3.70
N PRO A 143 -0.12 1.85 -2.60
CA PRO A 143 -0.66 2.47 -1.39
C PRO A 143 0.37 3.34 -0.66
N LEU A 144 1.65 3.14 -0.96
CA LEU A 144 2.73 3.91 -0.35
C LEU A 144 3.30 4.97 -1.29
N ALA A 145 2.77 5.17 -2.50
CA ALA A 145 3.30 6.12 -3.48
C ALA A 145 3.41 7.56 -2.95
N THR A 146 2.48 7.97 -2.08
CA THR A 146 2.42 9.32 -1.52
C THR A 146 3.19 9.48 -0.22
N VAL A 147 3.75 8.40 0.36
CA VAL A 147 4.54 8.49 1.58
C VAL A 147 5.81 9.30 1.29
N PRO A 148 6.07 10.41 1.98
CA PRO A 148 7.26 11.22 1.76
C PRO A 148 8.53 10.40 1.99
N ALA A 149 9.49 10.50 1.08
CA ALA A 149 10.81 9.92 1.31
C ALA A 149 11.54 10.71 2.41
N PRO A 150 12.25 10.05 3.34
CA PRO A 150 13.14 10.71 4.28
C PRO A 150 14.20 11.57 3.58
N VAL A 151 14.48 12.76 4.11
CA VAL A 151 15.60 13.60 3.65
C VAL A 151 16.90 12.93 4.07
N VAL A 152 17.80 12.67 3.12
CA VAL A 152 19.07 11.95 3.35
C VAL A 152 20.17 12.92 3.78
N PRO A 153 20.71 12.81 5.00
CA PRO A 153 21.85 13.61 5.45
C PRO A 153 23.18 13.23 4.77
N ASN A 154 24.25 13.91 5.18
CA ASN A 154 25.62 13.50 4.84
C ASN A 154 25.98 12.15 5.47
N CYS A 155 26.99 11.49 4.92
CA CYS A 155 27.48 10.21 5.43
C CYS A 155 28.01 10.33 6.87
N ASP A 156 27.49 9.52 7.79
CA ASP A 156 28.04 9.36 9.14
C ASP A 156 29.08 8.22 9.17
N PHE A 157 28.81 7.19 8.37
CA PHE A 157 29.60 5.97 8.32
C PHE A 157 29.93 5.60 6.87
N SER A 158 31.11 5.03 6.67
CA SER A 158 31.56 4.56 5.36
C SER A 158 32.01 3.10 5.41
N ASN A 159 31.52 2.27 4.49
CA ASN A 159 31.93 0.88 4.25
C ASN A 159 32.07 0.06 5.54
N LYS A 160 31.04 0.08 6.41
CA LYS A 160 31.14 -0.55 7.73
C LYS A 160 31.07 -2.07 7.62
N VAL A 161 32.03 -2.74 8.25
CA VAL A 161 32.08 -4.19 8.37
C VAL A 161 32.16 -4.59 9.84
N TYR A 162 31.21 -5.43 10.26
CA TYR A 162 31.18 -6.09 11.56
C TYR A 162 31.42 -7.58 11.33
N ASP A 163 32.54 -8.09 11.84
CA ASP A 163 32.96 -9.47 11.65
C ASP A 163 33.37 -10.06 13.00
N ASN A 164 32.66 -11.12 13.43
CA ASN A 164 32.77 -11.74 14.76
C ASN A 164 32.72 -10.71 15.90
N LYS A 165 31.81 -9.74 15.79
CA LYS A 165 31.63 -8.68 16.79
C LYS A 165 30.26 -8.72 17.44
N THR A 166 30.24 -8.46 18.74
CA THR A 166 29.00 -8.11 19.46
C THR A 166 28.99 -6.61 19.69
N VAL A 167 28.07 -5.89 19.05
CA VAL A 167 28.05 -4.43 19.07
C VAL A 167 26.63 -3.87 19.02
N THR A 168 26.44 -2.69 19.59
CA THR A 168 25.22 -1.89 19.38
C THR A 168 25.56 -0.73 18.45
N ILE A 169 24.73 -0.50 17.42
CA ILE A 169 24.96 0.56 16.43
C ILE A 169 23.86 1.62 16.48
N ASP A 170 24.24 2.87 16.25
CA ASP A 170 23.34 4.02 16.24
C ASP A 170 22.73 4.27 14.84
N PRO A 171 21.52 4.83 14.77
CA PRO A 171 20.94 5.32 13.53
C PRO A 171 21.86 6.34 12.86
N GLY A 172 21.83 6.39 11.53
CA GLY A 172 22.66 7.30 10.75
C GLY A 172 22.76 6.88 9.29
N VAL A 173 23.61 7.59 8.54
CA VAL A 173 23.84 7.37 7.12
C VAL A 173 25.07 6.50 6.88
N HIS A 174 24.81 5.30 6.36
CA HIS A 174 25.81 4.29 6.03
C HIS A 174 26.08 4.28 4.53
N CYS A 175 27.11 5.03 4.12
CA CYS A 175 27.56 5.12 2.74
C CYS A 175 28.47 3.95 2.37
N GLY A 176 28.23 3.31 1.22
CA GLY A 176 28.90 2.06 0.85
C GLY A 176 28.33 0.83 1.57
N GLY A 177 27.22 0.99 2.31
CA GLY A 177 26.51 -0.11 2.94
C GLY A 177 27.01 -0.52 4.34
N ILE A 178 26.46 -1.63 4.82
CA ILE A 178 26.72 -2.25 6.12
C ILE A 178 26.86 -3.75 5.90
N SER A 179 28.02 -4.32 6.26
CA SER A 179 28.25 -5.76 6.22
C SER A 179 28.35 -6.32 7.63
N ILE A 180 27.58 -7.38 7.91
CA ILE A 180 27.55 -8.06 9.21
C ILE A 180 27.77 -9.55 8.95
N LEU A 181 28.94 -10.05 9.36
CA LEU A 181 29.49 -11.33 8.91
C LEU A 181 29.76 -12.28 10.08
N ASN A 182 29.96 -13.55 9.72
CA ASN A 182 30.37 -14.63 10.62
C ASN A 182 29.43 -14.75 11.83
N ASN A 183 29.95 -14.73 13.06
CA ASN A 183 29.14 -14.89 14.27
C ASN A 183 28.78 -13.55 14.93
N SER A 184 28.74 -12.46 14.15
CA SER A 184 28.44 -11.14 14.68
C SER A 184 27.03 -11.05 15.25
N VAL A 185 26.88 -10.33 16.36
CA VAL A 185 25.60 -10.00 16.97
C VAL A 185 25.48 -8.49 17.02
N VAL A 186 24.67 -7.92 16.14
CA VAL A 186 24.47 -6.47 16.03
C VAL A 186 23.09 -6.10 16.53
N THR A 187 23.05 -5.32 17.60
CA THR A 187 21.80 -4.72 18.11
C THR A 187 21.70 -3.31 17.55
N PHE A 188 20.64 -3.02 16.81
CA PHE A 188 20.38 -1.66 16.33
C PHE A 188 19.78 -0.84 17.48
N ARG A 189 19.97 0.48 17.56
CA ARG A 189 19.11 1.35 18.39
C ARG A 189 17.89 1.78 17.56
N PRO A 190 16.72 2.02 18.18
CA PRO A 190 15.54 2.45 17.43
C PRO A 190 15.84 3.74 16.65
N GLY A 191 15.34 3.82 15.40
CA GLY A 191 15.60 4.96 14.52
C GLY A 191 15.71 4.57 13.04
N ILE A 192 16.12 5.54 12.22
CA ILE A 192 16.21 5.38 10.77
C ILE A 192 17.67 5.15 10.37
N TYR A 193 17.91 4.08 9.62
CA TYR A 193 19.21 3.72 9.05
C TYR A 193 19.16 3.96 7.54
N PHE A 194 19.94 4.93 7.07
CA PHE A 194 20.04 5.22 5.65
C PHE A 194 21.16 4.35 5.07
N VAL A 195 20.80 3.41 4.20
CA VAL A 195 21.75 2.56 3.48
C VAL A 195 21.96 3.21 2.11
N LYS A 196 23.12 3.86 1.93
CA LYS A 196 23.41 4.66 0.75
C LYS A 196 24.50 4.03 -0.09
N ASP A 197 24.24 3.84 -1.38
CA ASP A 197 25.23 3.38 -2.37
C ASP A 197 26.02 2.11 -1.99
N GLY A 198 25.37 1.18 -1.29
CA GLY A 198 25.94 -0.12 -0.98
C GLY A 198 24.98 -1.04 -0.26
N LYS A 199 25.35 -2.29 -0.07
CA LYS A 199 24.45 -3.33 0.42
C LYS A 199 24.23 -3.22 1.93
N PHE A 200 23.01 -3.49 2.40
CA PHE A 200 22.84 -4.02 3.75
C PHE A 200 22.98 -5.53 3.68
N PHE A 201 24.16 -6.03 4.02
CA PHE A 201 24.56 -7.41 3.87
C PHE A 201 24.72 -8.08 5.23
N VAL A 202 23.96 -9.15 5.45
CA VAL A 202 24.04 -9.98 6.66
C VAL A 202 24.25 -11.41 6.18
N ASP A 203 25.30 -12.07 6.65
CA ASP A 203 25.70 -13.39 6.15
C ASP A 203 26.26 -14.32 7.25
N SER A 204 26.51 -15.58 6.87
CA SER A 204 27.01 -16.66 7.73
C SER A 204 26.05 -16.99 8.87
N ASN A 205 26.43 -16.72 10.12
CA ASN A 205 25.62 -17.01 11.33
C ASN A 205 25.24 -15.71 12.07
N ALA A 206 25.33 -14.56 11.38
CA ALA A 206 25.16 -13.27 12.00
C ALA A 206 23.72 -13.04 12.46
N LYS A 207 23.56 -12.29 13.54
CA LYS A 207 22.27 -11.97 14.15
C LYS A 207 22.08 -10.47 14.20
N VAL A 208 20.95 -10.01 13.70
CA VAL A 208 20.53 -8.62 13.76
C VAL A 208 19.15 -8.54 14.37
N GLN A 209 18.98 -7.60 15.31
CA GLN A 209 17.70 -7.46 15.99
C GLN A 209 17.45 -6.04 16.44
N ARG A 210 16.19 -5.59 16.34
CA ARG A 210 15.63 -4.46 17.11
C ARG A 210 14.15 -4.19 16.80
N ASP A 211 13.45 -3.63 17.78
CA ASP A 211 12.15 -2.99 17.57
C ASP A 211 12.26 -1.49 17.26
N GLY A 212 11.42 -1.01 16.35
CA GLY A 212 11.34 0.40 16.00
C GLY A 212 12.48 0.89 15.10
N VAL A 213 12.88 0.07 14.13
CA VAL A 213 13.92 0.41 13.14
C VAL A 213 13.35 0.49 11.74
N GLY A 214 13.72 1.53 11.01
CA GLY A 214 13.37 1.69 9.59
C GLY A 214 14.63 1.85 8.75
N PHE A 215 14.68 1.19 7.60
CA PHE A 215 15.81 1.23 6.68
C PHE A 215 15.40 1.95 5.40
N TYR A 216 16.09 3.04 5.06
CA TYR A 216 15.89 3.75 3.81
C TYR A 216 17.03 3.43 2.84
N LEU A 217 16.72 2.84 1.69
CA LEU A 217 17.68 2.38 0.69
C LEU A 217 17.76 3.42 -0.43
N THR A 218 18.91 4.08 -0.60
CA THR A 218 19.08 5.17 -1.57
C THR A 218 20.40 5.10 -2.31
N GLY A 219 20.46 5.70 -3.50
CA GLY A 219 21.60 5.60 -4.41
C GLY A 219 21.57 4.33 -5.27
N ASN A 220 22.59 4.19 -6.12
CA ASN A 220 22.58 3.23 -7.23
C ASN A 220 22.75 1.78 -6.77
N ASN A 221 23.46 1.57 -5.66
CA ASN A 221 23.89 0.24 -5.20
C ASN A 221 23.24 -0.21 -3.89
N ALA A 222 22.25 0.52 -3.37
CA ALA A 222 21.58 0.16 -2.13
C ALA A 222 20.59 -1.00 -2.29
N THR A 223 21.00 -2.19 -1.85
CA THR A 223 20.20 -3.42 -1.88
C THR A 223 20.25 -4.14 -0.53
N LEU A 224 19.32 -5.08 -0.31
CA LEU A 224 19.24 -5.93 0.88
C LEU A 224 19.78 -7.32 0.50
N HIS A 225 20.65 -7.88 1.33
CA HIS A 225 21.20 -9.22 1.13
C HIS A 225 21.28 -9.93 2.48
N PHE A 226 20.33 -10.81 2.73
CA PHE A 226 20.32 -11.69 3.90
C PHE A 226 20.51 -13.12 3.40
N THR A 227 21.59 -13.78 3.80
CA THR A 227 21.99 -15.07 3.22
C THR A 227 22.38 -16.08 4.31
N SER A 228 22.61 -17.33 3.91
CA SER A 228 23.15 -18.39 4.77
C SER A 228 22.25 -18.66 5.99
N ASN A 229 22.78 -18.67 7.22
CA ASN A 229 22.07 -19.02 8.45
C ASN A 229 21.86 -17.80 9.37
N THR A 230 21.68 -16.62 8.79
CA THR A 230 21.53 -15.40 9.59
C THR A 230 20.21 -15.41 10.35
N ARG A 231 20.14 -14.64 11.43
CA ARG A 231 18.89 -14.38 12.15
C ARG A 231 18.51 -12.92 12.00
N ILE A 232 17.39 -12.66 11.33
CA ILE A 232 16.82 -11.32 11.16
C ILE A 232 15.57 -11.18 12.03
N ASP A 233 15.54 -10.17 12.89
CA ASP A 233 14.42 -9.89 13.81
C ASP A 233 14.18 -8.38 13.95
N PHE A 234 13.26 -7.84 13.17
CA PHE A 234 12.93 -6.42 13.17
C PHE A 234 11.44 -6.14 13.31
N THR A 235 11.14 -4.99 13.91
CA THR A 235 9.83 -4.34 13.78
C THR A 235 10.03 -2.89 13.35
N ALA A 236 9.16 -2.44 12.44
CA ALA A 236 9.20 -1.07 11.93
C ALA A 236 8.90 -0.04 13.04
N PRO A 237 9.27 1.24 12.86
CA PRO A 237 8.91 2.31 13.79
C PRO A 237 7.38 2.44 13.92
N SER A 238 6.88 2.74 15.11
CA SER A 238 5.45 3.06 15.30
C SER A 238 5.12 4.52 14.96
N THR A 239 6.14 5.38 14.88
CA THR A 239 6.03 6.82 14.62
C THR A 239 7.21 7.30 13.78
N GLY A 240 7.17 8.56 13.33
CA GLY A 240 8.22 9.16 12.52
C GLY A 240 8.06 8.93 11.01
N ALA A 241 9.06 9.32 10.23
CA ALA A 241 8.98 9.34 8.76
C ALA A 241 8.79 7.96 8.13
N LEU A 242 9.23 6.90 8.80
CA LEU A 242 9.05 5.50 8.37
C LEU A 242 8.09 4.73 9.29
N ALA A 243 7.14 5.41 9.93
CA ALA A 243 6.11 4.73 10.74
C ALA A 243 5.44 3.62 9.91
N GLY A 244 5.48 2.38 10.38
CA GLY A 244 4.91 1.22 9.70
C GLY A 244 5.75 0.64 8.55
N ILE A 245 6.88 1.25 8.20
CA ILE A 245 7.72 0.84 7.07
C ILE A 245 9.07 0.34 7.59
N LEU A 246 9.36 -0.93 7.34
CA LEU A 246 10.61 -1.57 7.74
C LEU A 246 11.71 -1.29 6.71
N PHE A 247 11.41 -1.51 5.43
CA PHE A 247 12.32 -1.21 4.32
C PHE A 247 11.63 -0.26 3.36
N PHE A 248 12.28 0.84 3.03
CA PHE A 248 11.82 1.82 2.05
C PHE A 248 12.90 1.99 0.98
N GLU A 249 12.63 1.51 -0.23
CA GLU A 249 13.43 1.78 -1.41
C GLU A 249 13.09 3.15 -1.98
N ASP A 250 14.13 3.97 -2.16
CA ASP A 250 14.03 5.27 -2.82
C ASP A 250 13.40 5.12 -4.22
N ARG A 251 12.42 5.96 -4.52
CA ARG A 251 11.71 5.94 -5.80
C ARG A 251 12.57 6.43 -6.97
N SER A 252 13.75 7.01 -6.71
CA SER A 252 14.77 7.27 -7.74
C SER A 252 15.78 6.13 -7.94
N ALA A 253 15.64 5.01 -7.23
CA ALA A 253 16.51 3.85 -7.41
C ALA A 253 16.49 3.31 -8.85
N PRO A 254 17.58 2.67 -9.31
CA PRO A 254 17.55 1.87 -10.52
C PRO A 254 16.45 0.80 -10.45
N VAL A 255 15.78 0.58 -11.58
CA VAL A 255 14.72 -0.43 -11.69
C VAL A 255 15.26 -1.85 -11.65
N GLU A 256 14.44 -2.76 -11.12
CA GLU A 256 14.65 -4.21 -11.15
C GLU A 256 15.96 -4.68 -10.49
N ARG A 257 16.46 -3.94 -9.50
CA ARG A 257 17.52 -4.44 -8.62
C ARG A 257 17.00 -5.56 -7.74
N LEU A 258 17.85 -6.55 -7.48
CA LEU A 258 17.52 -7.69 -6.65
C LEU A 258 17.79 -7.40 -5.17
N HIS A 259 16.80 -7.69 -4.33
CA HIS A 259 16.92 -7.74 -2.88
C HIS A 259 16.76 -9.21 -2.45
N TYR A 260 17.80 -9.76 -1.83
CA TYR A 260 17.89 -11.18 -1.50
C TYR A 260 17.53 -11.41 -0.05
N PHE A 261 16.51 -12.22 0.17
CA PHE A 261 16.04 -12.72 1.46
C PHE A 261 16.26 -14.24 1.50
N ASP A 262 17.50 -14.64 1.28
CA ASP A 262 17.94 -16.03 1.10
C ASP A 262 18.50 -16.64 2.41
N SER A 263 18.08 -16.09 3.54
CA SER A 263 18.51 -16.55 4.86
C SER A 263 17.65 -17.72 5.34
N ASN A 264 18.27 -18.67 6.02
CA ASN A 264 17.58 -19.78 6.63
C ASN A 264 16.75 -19.40 7.88
N SER A 265 16.88 -18.17 8.40
CA SER A 265 16.13 -17.74 9.59
C SER A 265 15.77 -16.25 9.59
N ILE A 266 14.70 -15.89 8.88
CA ILE A 266 14.07 -14.57 8.98
C ILE A 266 12.87 -14.68 9.91
N THR A 267 13.08 -14.40 11.19
CA THR A 267 12.15 -14.80 12.25
C THR A 267 10.96 -13.85 12.36
N ARG A 268 11.22 -12.53 12.31
CA ARG A 268 10.21 -11.49 12.48
C ARG A 268 10.60 -10.25 11.67
N GLU A 269 9.68 -9.76 10.86
CA GLU A 269 9.81 -8.57 10.02
C GLU A 269 8.48 -7.82 10.02
N THR A 270 8.07 -7.33 11.19
CA THR A 270 6.77 -6.66 11.34
C THR A 270 6.80 -5.28 10.68
N GLY A 271 5.99 -5.07 9.66
CA GLY A 271 5.88 -3.81 8.93
C GLY A 271 5.78 -3.98 7.41
N SER A 272 5.81 -2.86 6.69
CA SER A 272 5.82 -2.84 5.22
C SER A 272 7.24 -2.87 4.65
N MET A 273 7.47 -3.71 3.66
CA MET A 273 8.61 -3.70 2.76
C MET A 273 8.19 -3.01 1.46
N TYR A 274 8.66 -1.80 1.25
CA TYR A 274 8.37 -0.99 0.08
C TYR A 274 9.56 -1.00 -0.86
N LEU A 275 9.55 -1.91 -1.84
CA LEU A 275 10.59 -2.11 -2.86
C LEU A 275 10.03 -1.76 -4.24
N SER A 276 9.52 -0.53 -4.37
CA SER A 276 8.71 -0.08 -5.53
C SER A 276 9.40 -0.20 -6.88
N ARG A 277 10.73 -0.30 -6.90
CA ARG A 277 11.55 -0.41 -8.11
C ARG A 277 12.24 -1.75 -8.22
N GLY A 278 12.59 -2.36 -7.10
CA GLY A 278 13.31 -3.62 -7.00
C GLY A 278 12.44 -4.86 -7.08
N ILE A 279 13.15 -5.98 -7.06
CA ILE A 279 12.61 -7.33 -7.04
C ILE A 279 12.86 -7.88 -5.64
N PHE A 280 11.78 -8.20 -4.92
CA PHE A 280 11.89 -9.03 -3.72
C PHE A 280 12.17 -10.46 -4.18
N SER A 281 13.30 -11.02 -3.78
CA SER A 281 13.70 -12.39 -4.15
C SER A 281 14.02 -13.20 -2.90
N THR A 282 13.51 -14.42 -2.85
CA THR A 282 14.00 -15.43 -1.91
C THR A 282 14.24 -16.75 -2.64
N ASP A 283 15.41 -17.33 -2.39
CA ASP A 283 15.84 -18.63 -2.84
C ASP A 283 16.48 -19.36 -1.65
N SER A 284 15.61 -19.85 -0.75
CA SER A 284 16.00 -20.45 0.53
C SER A 284 15.10 -21.63 0.88
N ASN A 285 15.42 -22.32 1.98
CA ASN A 285 14.62 -23.44 2.49
C ASN A 285 13.94 -23.09 3.81
N SER A 286 13.64 -21.80 4.04
CA SER A 286 13.17 -21.31 5.33
C SER A 286 11.76 -20.74 5.28
N THR A 287 11.19 -20.59 6.47
CA THR A 287 9.98 -19.79 6.64
C THR A 287 10.37 -18.36 6.99
N ILE A 288 9.84 -17.40 6.23
CA ILE A 288 10.10 -15.98 6.37
C ILE A 288 8.90 -15.33 7.08
N ALA A 289 9.21 -14.49 8.08
CA ALA A 289 8.28 -13.58 8.75
C ALA A 289 7.12 -14.24 9.54
N ALA A 290 7.19 -15.55 9.81
CA ALA A 290 6.13 -16.29 10.51
C ALA A 290 5.74 -15.73 11.88
N ASN A 291 6.67 -15.10 12.61
CA ASN A 291 6.39 -14.53 13.94
C ASN A 291 6.03 -13.04 13.88
N SER A 292 5.82 -12.48 12.69
CA SER A 292 5.40 -11.09 12.52
C SER A 292 3.90 -10.98 12.76
N ALA A 293 3.47 -9.94 13.48
CA ALA A 293 2.05 -9.64 13.62
C ALA A 293 1.41 -9.38 12.24
N PHE A 294 2.15 -8.67 11.39
CA PHE A 294 1.87 -8.56 9.96
C PHE A 294 3.13 -8.22 9.17
N THR A 295 3.13 -8.55 7.88
CA THR A 295 4.14 -8.08 6.92
C THR A 295 3.46 -7.78 5.59
N ASN A 296 3.78 -6.62 4.99
CA ASN A 296 3.33 -6.29 3.64
C ASN A 296 4.54 -6.23 2.71
N VAL A 297 4.50 -6.94 1.59
CA VAL A 297 5.51 -6.87 0.54
C VAL A 297 4.93 -6.14 -0.66
N ILE A 298 5.31 -4.87 -0.82
CA ILE A 298 4.95 -4.04 -1.98
C ILE A 298 6.21 -3.86 -2.81
N ALA A 299 6.33 -4.61 -3.90
CA ALA A 299 7.54 -4.65 -4.71
C ALA A 299 7.23 -4.50 -6.19
N ARG A 300 8.23 -4.12 -7.01
CA ARG A 300 8.02 -4.09 -8.47
C ARG A 300 7.75 -5.49 -9.00
N LYS A 301 8.56 -6.47 -8.59
CA LYS A 301 8.33 -7.91 -8.81
C LYS A 301 8.61 -8.70 -7.53
N VAL A 302 8.02 -9.87 -7.42
CA VAL A 302 8.18 -10.79 -6.28
C VAL A 302 8.52 -12.18 -6.80
N TRP A 303 9.69 -12.70 -6.45
CA TRP A 303 10.16 -14.04 -6.83
C TRP A 303 10.45 -14.87 -5.59
N ILE A 304 9.82 -16.04 -5.50
CA ILE A 304 9.99 -16.96 -4.39
C ILE A 304 10.33 -18.32 -4.99
N LYS A 305 11.48 -18.87 -4.61
CA LYS A 305 12.02 -20.10 -5.18
C LYS A 305 12.46 -21.03 -4.06
N SER A 306 12.81 -22.24 -4.48
CA SER A 306 13.21 -23.34 -3.59
C SER A 306 12.13 -23.59 -2.54
N ASP A 307 12.47 -24.15 -1.38
CA ASP A 307 11.48 -24.49 -0.34
C ASP A 307 11.08 -23.28 0.53
N ALA A 308 11.28 -22.05 0.04
CA ALA A 308 10.99 -20.83 0.80
C ALA A 308 9.49 -20.67 1.04
N SER A 309 9.12 -20.36 2.28
CA SER A 309 7.73 -20.16 2.71
C SER A 309 7.56 -18.76 3.29
N LEU A 310 6.97 -17.85 2.53
CA LEU A 310 6.65 -16.51 2.99
C LEU A 310 5.31 -16.53 3.75
N THR A 311 5.35 -16.31 5.06
CA THR A 311 4.15 -16.28 5.92
C THR A 311 3.80 -14.83 6.25
N LEU A 312 2.61 -14.40 5.83
CA LEU A 312 2.14 -13.02 5.89
C LEU A 312 0.86 -12.98 6.71
N ASN A 313 1.03 -12.74 8.01
CA ASN A 313 -0.09 -12.57 8.94
C ASN A 313 -0.74 -11.19 8.74
N ALA A 314 -1.97 -11.02 9.24
CA ALA A 314 -2.67 -9.73 9.24
C ALA A 314 -3.25 -9.37 10.63
N ASP A 315 -2.55 -9.76 11.70
CA ASP A 315 -2.93 -9.43 13.07
C ASP A 315 -2.43 -8.02 13.45
N TYR A 316 -3.09 -7.01 12.89
CA TYR A 316 -2.76 -5.61 13.17
C TYR A 316 -3.00 -5.21 14.64
N GLY A 317 -3.76 -5.99 15.41
CA GLY A 317 -4.03 -5.74 16.83
C GLY A 317 -2.92 -6.22 17.76
N ALA A 318 -2.10 -7.19 17.31
CA ALA A 318 -0.99 -7.73 18.09
C ALA A 318 0.28 -6.84 18.11
N THR A 319 0.25 -5.65 17.50
CA THR A 319 1.39 -4.74 17.45
C THR A 319 0.98 -3.28 17.48
N THR A 320 1.90 -2.41 17.91
CA THR A 320 1.75 -0.95 17.85
C THR A 320 2.29 -0.36 16.55
N VAL A 321 2.90 -1.18 15.69
CA VAL A 321 3.36 -0.78 14.36
C VAL A 321 2.14 -0.54 13.47
N PRO A 322 1.96 0.67 12.90
CA PRO A 322 0.80 0.94 12.05
C PRO A 322 0.94 0.18 10.72
N ASN A 323 -0.15 -0.44 10.27
CA ASN A 323 -0.23 -0.88 8.89
C ASN A 323 -0.51 0.32 7.99
N VAL A 324 0.45 0.66 7.13
CA VAL A 324 0.36 1.77 6.18
C VAL A 324 0.00 1.33 4.75
N ALA A 325 0.00 0.03 4.47
CA ALA A 325 -0.37 -0.54 3.17
C ALA A 325 -1.89 -0.66 2.99
N VAL A 326 -2.65 0.38 3.38
CA VAL A 326 -4.11 0.33 3.42
C VAL A 326 -4.72 0.71 2.08
N TYR A 327 -5.71 -0.07 1.62
CA TYR A 327 -6.50 0.24 0.43
C TYR A 327 -7.98 0.37 0.77
N TYR A 328 -8.64 1.34 0.15
CA TYR A 328 -10.07 1.55 0.23
C TYR A 328 -10.65 1.48 -1.18
N GLU A 329 -11.51 0.49 -1.47
CA GLU A 329 -12.32 0.53 -2.68
C GLU A 329 -13.50 1.48 -2.44
N GLY A 330 -13.57 2.56 -3.22
CA GLY A 330 -14.76 3.39 -3.31
C GLY A 330 -15.80 2.67 -4.17
N VAL A 331 -16.89 2.19 -3.58
CA VAL A 331 -18.02 1.69 -4.36
C VAL A 331 -18.77 2.91 -4.91
N GLY A 332 -18.70 3.14 -6.23
CA GLY A 332 -19.19 4.36 -6.88
C GLY A 332 -20.67 4.67 -6.59
N SER A 333 -20.96 5.92 -6.23
CA SER A 333 -22.33 6.42 -6.05
C SER A 333 -23.01 6.63 -7.41
N ARG A 334 -24.23 6.12 -7.58
CA ARG A 334 -25.15 6.69 -8.57
C ARG A 334 -25.55 8.09 -8.09
N MET A 335 -25.16 9.14 -8.81
CA MET A 335 -25.78 10.46 -8.63
C MET A 335 -27.23 10.38 -9.14
N ALA A 336 -28.20 10.22 -8.25
CA ALA A 336 -29.61 10.37 -8.57
C ALA A 336 -30.05 11.81 -8.28
N GLY A 337 -29.63 12.76 -9.13
CA GLY A 337 -30.11 14.14 -9.09
C GLY A 337 -31.02 14.44 -10.27
N LYS A 338 -32.32 14.13 -10.19
CA LYS A 338 -33.33 14.76 -11.09
C LYS A 338 -33.81 16.04 -10.41
N VAL A 339 -33.47 17.19 -11.01
CA VAL A 339 -34.02 18.48 -10.63
C VAL A 339 -35.45 18.58 -11.18
N ASN A 340 -36.45 18.41 -10.32
CA ASN A 340 -37.83 18.76 -10.64
C ASN A 340 -38.19 20.04 -9.86
N LEU A 341 -38.20 21.19 -10.55
CA LEU A 341 -38.85 22.39 -10.03
C LEU A 341 -40.37 22.17 -10.10
N ALA A 342 -41.01 21.90 -8.95
CA ALA A 342 -42.45 22.05 -8.82
C ALA A 342 -42.74 23.47 -8.34
N LEU A 343 -43.05 24.37 -9.27
CA LEU A 343 -43.65 25.67 -8.93
C LEU A 343 -45.12 25.43 -8.52
N PRO A 344 -45.59 25.91 -7.37
CA PRO A 344 -46.99 25.80 -7.01
C PRO A 344 -47.82 26.79 -7.86
N MET A 345 -48.34 26.33 -9.00
CA MET A 345 -49.39 27.06 -9.71
C MET A 345 -50.70 26.90 -8.93
N ARG A 346 -51.02 27.89 -8.09
CA ARG A 346 -52.33 27.97 -7.43
C ARG A 346 -53.35 28.48 -8.45
N ASN A 347 -54.13 27.57 -9.03
CA ASN A 347 -55.29 27.89 -9.86
C ASN A 347 -56.26 28.80 -9.07
N ARG A 348 -56.42 30.05 -9.50
CA ARG A 348 -57.57 30.88 -9.14
C ARG A 348 -58.50 30.93 -10.35
N ARG A 349 -59.64 30.24 -10.25
CA ARG A 349 -60.82 30.49 -11.09
C ARG A 349 -61.18 31.98 -10.94
N MET A 350 -61.30 32.68 -12.07
CA MET A 350 -62.15 33.86 -12.16
C MET A 350 -63.43 33.44 -12.89
N THR A 351 -64.56 33.87 -12.33
CA THR A 351 -65.90 33.87 -12.93
C THR A 351 -65.92 34.47 -14.33
#